data_AF-A0A2S6AV58-F1
#
_entry.id   AF-A0A2S6AV58-F1
#
_cell.length_a   1.000
_cell.length_b   1.000
_cell.length_c   1.000
_cell.angle_alpha   90.00
_cell.angle_beta   90.00
_cell.angle_gamma   90.00
#
_symmetry.space_group_name_H-M   'P 1'
#
loop_
_entity.id
_entity.type
_entity.pdbx_description
1 polymer ?
#
loop_
_entity_poly.entity_id
_entity_poly.type
_entity_poly.pdbx_seq_one_letter_code
_entity_poly.pdbx_strand_id
1 'polypeptide(L)'
;MRTNNPVGVTPFQARGLLRGFVISGRWPDTTKEWAQLLALAVRVASLPGLLTTTTVFGAREELPDDPHPGTVGLVVAEGPVLGEEAIEPGRFADHVPPALMMLHPPSETNPSLPECVGAASGCVLLPGIPHLGLAHRAAWVEAELDGTVTSMVSRVGVDPISDPDTAVLAMLLAA
;
A
#
# COMPACT_ATOMS: atom_id res chain seq x y z
N MET A 1 -20.11 19.16 -12.94
CA MET A 1 -20.83 18.36 -11.94
C MET A 1 -19.90 17.22 -11.55
N ARG A 2 -19.23 17.29 -10.38
CA ARG A 2 -18.36 16.20 -9.93
C ARG A 2 -19.28 15.03 -9.59
N THR A 3 -19.39 14.04 -10.48
CA THR A 3 -20.03 12.78 -10.16
C THR A 3 -19.30 12.20 -8.96
N ASN A 4 -20.03 12.02 -7.86
CA ASN A 4 -19.52 11.48 -6.59
C ASN A 4 -19.26 9.97 -6.75
N ASN A 5 -18.42 9.60 -7.71
CA ASN A 5 -18.15 8.21 -8.04
C ASN A 5 -17.23 7.65 -6.94
N PRO A 6 -17.63 6.58 -6.23
CA PRO A 6 -16.80 6.00 -5.20
C PRO A 6 -15.54 5.37 -5.81
N VAL A 7 -14.47 5.32 -5.02
CA VAL A 7 -13.30 4.48 -5.32
C VAL A 7 -13.70 3.04 -5.00
N GLY A 8 -13.80 2.20 -6.03
CA GLY A 8 -14.00 0.76 -5.85
C GLY A 8 -12.65 0.04 -5.74
N VAL A 9 -12.55 -0.90 -4.82
CA VAL A 9 -11.32 -1.67 -4.56
C VAL A 9 -11.68 -3.14 -4.43
N THR A 10 -11.11 -3.99 -5.28
CA THR A 10 -11.34 -5.44 -5.25
C THR A 10 -10.02 -6.19 -5.14
N PRO A 11 -9.74 -6.92 -4.05
CA PRO A 11 -8.52 -7.70 -3.93
C PRO A 11 -8.54 -8.88 -4.93
N PHE A 12 -7.37 -9.26 -5.42
CA PHE A 12 -7.21 -10.47 -6.23
C PHE A 12 -5.98 -11.26 -5.78
N GLN A 13 -6.07 -12.57 -5.94
CA GLN A 13 -5.02 -13.51 -5.56
C GLN A 13 -4.65 -14.39 -6.74
N ALA A 14 -3.42 -14.90 -6.72
CA ALA A 14 -3.01 -16.01 -7.55
C ALA A 14 -2.29 -17.04 -6.69
N ARG A 15 -2.67 -18.31 -6.84
CA ARG A 15 -2.10 -19.44 -6.09
C ARG A 15 -2.18 -19.27 -4.56
N GLY A 16 -3.26 -18.65 -4.08
CA GLY A 16 -3.50 -18.42 -2.64
C GLY A 16 -2.79 -17.20 -2.07
N LEU A 17 -1.97 -16.49 -2.85
CA LEU A 17 -1.24 -15.30 -2.41
C LEU A 17 -1.91 -14.04 -2.95
N LEU A 18 -2.04 -13.01 -2.11
CA LEU A 18 -2.49 -11.69 -2.51
C LEU A 18 -1.56 -11.12 -3.57
N ARG A 19 -2.11 -10.80 -4.74
CA ARG A 19 -1.34 -10.22 -5.86
C ARG A 19 -1.65 -8.75 -6.10
N GLY A 20 -2.71 -8.22 -5.47
CA GLY A 20 -3.03 -6.82 -5.58
C GLY A 20 -4.51 -6.52 -5.41
N PHE A 21 -4.86 -5.33 -5.88
CA PHE A 21 -6.19 -4.75 -5.84
C PHE A 21 -6.52 -4.11 -7.19
N VAL A 22 -7.70 -4.41 -7.71
CA VAL A 22 -8.28 -3.71 -8.86
C VAL A 22 -8.92 -2.43 -8.35
N ILE A 23 -8.59 -1.30 -8.98
CA ILE A 23 -9.18 0.01 -8.70
C ILE A 23 -10.21 0.32 -9.77
N SER A 24 -11.43 0.67 -9.37
CA SER A 24 -12.53 0.97 -10.28
C SER A 24 -13.22 2.29 -9.95
N GLY A 25 -13.89 2.88 -10.94
CA GLY A 25 -14.61 4.15 -10.79
C GLY A 25 -13.71 5.37 -10.91
N ARG A 26 -12.74 5.54 -9.99
CA ARG A 26 -11.67 6.54 -10.05
C ARG A 26 -10.52 6.19 -9.11
N TRP A 27 -9.35 6.78 -9.32
CA TRP A 27 -8.26 6.72 -8.36
C TRP A 27 -8.58 7.49 -7.06
N PRO A 28 -8.00 7.11 -5.90
CA PRO A 28 -7.99 7.94 -4.72
C PRO A 28 -7.24 9.25 -5.01
N ASP A 29 -7.85 10.37 -4.64
CA ASP A 29 -7.37 11.72 -4.93
C ASP A 29 -6.69 12.37 -3.70
N THR A 30 -7.01 11.89 -2.50
CA THR A 30 -6.51 12.47 -1.25
C THR A 30 -5.77 11.44 -0.41
N THR A 31 -4.88 11.89 0.48
CA THR A 31 -4.21 11.01 1.46
C THR A 31 -5.22 10.24 2.31
N LYS A 32 -6.39 10.83 2.59
CA LYS A 32 -7.47 10.16 3.32
C LYS A 32 -8.02 8.97 2.53
N GLU A 33 -8.28 9.14 1.24
CA GLU A 33 -8.80 8.04 0.41
C GLU A 33 -7.76 6.93 0.23
N TRP A 34 -6.48 7.29 0.12
CA TRP A 34 -5.38 6.33 0.14
C TRP A 34 -5.26 5.60 1.48
N ALA A 35 -5.43 6.29 2.62
CA ALA A 35 -5.45 5.67 3.94
C ALA A 35 -6.64 4.69 4.09
N GLN A 36 -7.80 5.01 3.50
CA GLN A 36 -8.96 4.10 3.49
C GLN A 36 -8.71 2.85 2.61
N LEU A 37 -8.06 3.02 1.46
CA LEU A 37 -7.62 1.89 0.64
C LEU A 37 -6.62 1.02 1.41
N LEU A 38 -5.62 1.64 2.06
CA LEU A 38 -4.65 0.96 2.89
C LEU A 38 -5.35 0.19 4.02
N ALA A 39 -6.35 0.77 4.68
CA ALA A 39 -7.09 0.07 5.73
C ALA A 39 -7.81 -1.18 5.20
N LEU A 40 -8.37 -1.14 3.99
CA LEU A 40 -8.90 -2.35 3.36
C LEU A 40 -7.76 -3.35 3.05
N ALA A 41 -6.63 -2.88 2.53
CA ALA A 41 -5.50 -3.74 2.18
C ALA A 41 -4.91 -4.45 3.40
N VAL A 42 -4.74 -3.75 4.54
CA VAL A 42 -4.26 -4.32 5.80
C VAL A 42 -5.25 -5.35 6.37
N ARG A 43 -6.56 -5.09 6.28
CA ARG A 43 -7.58 -6.09 6.66
C ARG A 43 -7.55 -7.34 5.79
N VAL A 44 -7.17 -7.23 4.51
CA VAL A 44 -6.95 -8.40 3.65
C VAL A 44 -5.64 -9.09 4.01
N ALA A 45 -4.58 -8.33 4.30
CA ALA A 45 -3.29 -8.84 4.74
C ALA A 45 -3.34 -9.57 6.09
N SER A 46 -4.30 -9.26 6.96
CA SER A 46 -4.52 -9.97 8.23
C SER A 46 -5.09 -11.38 8.03
N LEU A 47 -5.63 -11.71 6.86
CA LEU A 47 -6.11 -13.06 6.56
C LEU A 47 -4.94 -14.04 6.44
N PRO A 48 -4.91 -15.12 7.24
CA PRO A 48 -3.82 -16.09 7.22
C PRO A 48 -3.56 -16.68 5.84
N GLY A 49 -2.29 -16.70 5.43
CA GLY A 49 -1.84 -17.33 4.19
C GLY A 49 -1.91 -16.46 2.92
N LEU A 50 -2.55 -15.29 2.97
CA LEU A 50 -2.58 -14.38 1.81
C LEU A 50 -1.25 -13.65 1.58
N LEU A 51 -0.49 -13.40 2.63
CA LEU A 51 0.87 -12.87 2.57
C LEU A 51 1.80 -13.77 3.39
N THR A 52 2.91 -14.18 2.78
CA THR A 52 3.93 -15.01 3.44
C THR A 52 4.98 -14.18 4.17
N THR A 53 5.19 -12.93 3.72
CA THR A 53 6.16 -11.98 4.28
C THR A 53 5.76 -10.56 3.90
N THR A 54 6.42 -9.57 4.49
CA THR A 54 6.27 -8.16 4.17
C THR A 54 6.50 -7.92 2.69
N THR A 55 5.48 -7.38 2.02
CA THR A 55 5.44 -7.24 0.56
C THR A 55 5.10 -5.80 0.17
N VAL A 56 5.81 -5.29 -0.84
CA VAL A 56 5.52 -3.97 -1.42
C VAL A 56 4.54 -4.12 -2.58
N PHE A 57 3.63 -3.17 -2.67
CA PHE A 57 2.65 -3.06 -3.73
C PHE A 57 2.77 -1.70 -4.42
N GLY A 58 2.87 -1.70 -5.74
CA GLY A 58 2.95 -0.50 -6.57
C GLY A 58 1.63 -0.18 -7.26
N ALA A 59 1.21 1.08 -7.20
CA ALA A 59 0.10 1.57 -8.02
C ALA A 59 0.54 1.65 -9.49
N ARG A 60 -0.29 1.09 -10.39
CA ARG A 60 -0.08 1.06 -11.83
C ARG A 60 -1.31 1.60 -12.56
N GLU A 61 -1.10 2.65 -13.33
CA GLU A 61 -2.14 3.26 -14.17
C GLU A 61 -2.36 2.49 -15.48
N GLU A 62 -1.33 1.76 -15.93
CA GLU A 62 -1.43 0.89 -17.09
C GLU A 62 -2.40 -0.27 -16.84
N LEU A 63 -3.37 -0.42 -17.74
CA LEU A 63 -4.39 -1.45 -17.69
C LEU A 63 -3.96 -2.68 -18.49
N PRO A 64 -4.43 -3.89 -18.11
CA PRO A 64 -4.30 -5.07 -18.96
C PRO A 64 -5.11 -4.91 -20.25
N ASP A 65 -4.83 -5.74 -21.25
CA ASP A 65 -5.46 -5.68 -22.58
C ASP A 65 -7.00 -5.81 -22.56
N ASP A 66 -7.54 -6.60 -21.63
CA ASP A 66 -8.98 -6.81 -21.44
C ASP A 66 -9.38 -6.58 -19.97
N PRO A 67 -9.47 -5.31 -19.53
CA PRO A 67 -9.82 -4.99 -18.16
C PRO A 67 -11.34 -5.11 -17.94
N HIS A 68 -11.75 -5.50 -16.73
CA HIS A 68 -13.16 -5.45 -16.37
C HIS A 68 -13.71 -4.02 -16.55
N PRO A 69 -14.96 -3.85 -17.05
CA PRO A 69 -15.55 -2.52 -17.22
C PRO A 69 -15.47 -1.68 -15.95
N GLY A 70 -15.01 -0.44 -16.10
CA GLY A 70 -14.87 0.53 -15.00
C GLY A 70 -13.57 0.43 -14.21
N THR A 71 -12.67 -0.51 -14.53
CA THR A 71 -11.30 -0.52 -13.99
C THR A 71 -10.55 0.73 -14.48
N VAL A 72 -9.90 1.42 -13.55
CA VAL A 72 -9.10 2.64 -13.80
C VAL A 72 -7.62 2.45 -13.44
N GLY A 73 -7.28 1.35 -12.79
CA GLY A 73 -5.91 1.02 -12.45
C GLY A 73 -5.80 -0.19 -11.54
N LEU A 74 -4.57 -0.51 -11.17
CA LEU A 74 -4.23 -1.65 -10.32
C LEU A 74 -3.27 -1.20 -9.23
N VAL A 75 -3.33 -1.83 -8.06
CA VAL A 75 -2.20 -1.85 -7.13
C VAL A 75 -1.71 -3.27 -7.06
N VAL A 76 -0.47 -3.55 -7.46
CA VAL A 76 0.03 -4.92 -7.65
C VAL A 76 1.22 -5.22 -6.78
N ALA A 77 1.34 -6.47 -6.35
CA ALA A 77 2.50 -6.95 -5.61
C ALA A 77 3.75 -6.86 -6.49
N GLU A 78 4.73 -6.09 -6.02
CA GLU A 78 6.02 -5.89 -6.68
C GLU A 78 7.04 -6.92 -6.18
N GLY A 79 6.96 -7.32 -4.91
CA GLY A 79 7.84 -8.31 -4.31
C GLY A 79 8.03 -8.13 -2.80
N PRO A 80 8.69 -9.09 -2.14
CA PRO A 80 9.03 -8.99 -0.73
C PRO A 80 10.10 -7.93 -0.45
N VAL A 81 10.19 -7.48 0.80
CA VAL A 81 11.26 -6.55 1.26
C VAL A 81 12.56 -7.30 1.58
N LEU A 82 12.45 -8.56 1.98
CA LEU A 82 13.57 -9.42 2.39
C LEU A 82 13.56 -10.74 1.63
N GLY A 83 14.73 -11.39 1.55
CA GLY A 83 14.90 -12.69 0.91
C GLY A 83 15.47 -12.60 -0.51
N GLU A 84 15.57 -13.76 -1.19
CA GLU A 84 16.19 -13.87 -2.51
C GLU A 84 15.40 -13.16 -3.62
N GLU A 85 14.09 -12.99 -3.43
CA GLU A 85 13.20 -12.28 -4.36
C GLU A 85 12.97 -10.81 -3.93
N ALA A 86 13.78 -10.28 -3.00
CA ALA A 86 13.61 -8.93 -2.49
C ALA A 86 13.67 -7.89 -3.60
N ILE A 87 12.82 -6.86 -3.50
CA ILE A 87 12.85 -5.76 -4.45
C ILE A 87 14.11 -4.92 -4.19
N GLU A 88 14.87 -4.71 -5.25
CA GLU A 88 16.10 -3.92 -5.19
C GLU A 88 15.84 -2.42 -4.97
N PRO A 89 16.73 -1.71 -4.25
CA PRO A 89 16.76 -0.25 -4.21
C PRO A 89 16.70 0.39 -5.61
N GLY A 90 16.05 1.54 -5.73
CA GLY A 90 15.91 2.25 -7.01
C GLY A 90 15.05 1.55 -8.06
N ARG A 91 14.32 0.48 -7.72
CA ARG A 91 13.41 -0.23 -8.64
C ARG A 91 12.48 0.69 -9.43
N PHE A 92 12.05 1.80 -8.83
CA PHE A 92 11.11 2.76 -9.41
C PHE A 92 11.74 4.11 -9.76
N ALA A 93 13.07 4.19 -9.81
CA ALA A 93 13.80 5.42 -10.13
C ALA A 93 13.39 6.02 -11.49
N ASP A 94 13.22 5.17 -12.51
CA ASP A 94 12.87 5.60 -13.87
C ASP A 94 11.38 5.89 -14.05
N HIS A 95 10.52 5.26 -13.24
CA HIS A 95 9.08 5.40 -13.30
C HIS A 95 8.47 5.35 -11.91
N VAL A 96 8.29 6.54 -11.31
CA VAL A 96 7.75 6.69 -9.96
C VAL A 96 6.24 6.42 -9.98
N PRO A 97 5.75 5.38 -9.28
CA PRO A 97 4.33 5.12 -9.17
C PRO A 97 3.64 6.20 -8.32
N PRO A 98 2.33 6.45 -8.53
CA PRO A 98 1.59 7.46 -7.77
C PRO A 98 1.44 7.11 -6.27
N ALA A 99 1.58 5.82 -5.93
CA ALA A 99 1.62 5.33 -4.56
C ALA A 99 2.42 4.02 -4.48
N LEU A 100 3.13 3.84 -3.38
CA LEU A 100 3.65 2.56 -2.94
C LEU A 100 2.99 2.18 -1.62
N MET A 101 2.63 0.91 -1.45
CA MET A 101 2.20 0.35 -0.17
C MET A 101 3.18 -0.71 0.30
N MET A 102 3.34 -0.84 1.60
CA MET A 102 4.00 -1.96 2.24
C MET A 102 2.98 -2.62 3.17
N LEU A 103 2.77 -3.93 3.03
CA LEU A 103 1.85 -4.69 3.87
C LEU A 103 2.64 -5.75 4.64
N HIS A 104 2.44 -5.78 5.95
CA HIS A 104 3.03 -6.75 6.86
C HIS A 104 1.98 -7.79 7.25
N PRO A 105 2.24 -9.10 7.10
CA PRO A 105 1.36 -10.11 7.65
C PRO A 105 1.39 -10.10 9.19
N PRO A 106 0.42 -10.74 9.85
CA PRO A 106 0.41 -10.93 11.31
C PRO A 106 1.71 -11.47 11.92
N SER A 107 2.42 -12.33 11.18
CA SER A 107 3.67 -12.95 11.62
C SER A 107 4.86 -12.01 11.65
N GLU A 108 4.78 -10.84 11.01
CA GLU A 108 5.87 -9.86 10.89
C GLU A 108 5.48 -8.46 11.39
N THR A 109 4.29 -8.33 11.97
CA THR A 109 3.82 -7.08 12.55
C THR A 109 4.16 -7.05 14.04
N ASN A 110 4.75 -5.95 14.50
CA ASN A 110 4.84 -5.62 15.92
C ASN A 110 3.78 -4.56 16.24
N PRO A 111 2.60 -4.94 16.77
CA PRO A 111 1.47 -4.03 16.94
C PRO A 111 1.78 -2.93 17.97
N SER A 112 1.16 -1.77 17.78
CA SER A 112 1.31 -0.62 18.67
C SER A 112 0.69 -0.86 20.06
N LEU A 113 -0.29 -1.76 20.16
CA LEU A 113 -0.98 -2.11 21.40
C LEU A 113 -0.71 -3.58 21.79
N PRO A 114 -0.34 -3.87 23.06
CA PRO A 114 -0.07 -5.23 23.52
C PRO A 114 -1.24 -6.21 23.37
N GLU A 115 -2.49 -5.74 23.42
CA GLU A 115 -3.69 -6.55 23.26
C GLU A 115 -3.94 -6.99 21.81
N CYS A 116 -3.29 -6.37 20.84
CA CYS A 116 -3.49 -6.62 19.40
C CYS A 116 -2.45 -7.60 18.81
N VAL A 117 -1.90 -8.52 19.60
CA VAL A 117 -0.94 -9.53 19.10
C VAL A 117 -1.55 -10.32 17.94
N GLY A 118 -0.82 -10.39 16.82
CA GLY A 118 -1.31 -11.01 15.59
C GLY A 118 -2.13 -10.08 14.70
N ALA A 119 -2.15 -8.77 14.97
CA ALA A 119 -2.60 -7.78 13.99
C ALA A 119 -1.66 -7.74 12.77
N ALA A 120 -2.20 -7.40 11.61
CA ALA A 120 -1.43 -6.97 10.46
C ALA A 120 -1.24 -5.46 10.47
N SER A 121 -0.21 -4.96 9.80
CA SER A 121 0.00 -3.54 9.60
C SER A 121 0.37 -3.21 8.15
N GLY A 122 0.37 -1.93 7.83
CA GLY A 122 0.91 -1.46 6.57
C GLY A 122 1.06 0.04 6.51
N CYS A 123 1.82 0.46 5.51
CA CYS A 123 2.13 1.85 5.20
C CYS A 123 1.80 2.13 3.73
N VAL A 124 1.33 3.34 3.42
CA VAL A 124 1.28 3.87 2.07
C VAL A 124 2.14 5.13 2.01
N LEU A 125 3.04 5.18 1.04
CA LEU A 125 3.80 6.37 0.67
C LEU A 125 3.23 6.93 -0.63
N LEU A 126 2.84 8.20 -0.60
CA LEU A 126 2.49 8.99 -1.78
C LEU A 126 3.70 9.87 -2.12
N PRO A 127 4.45 9.55 -3.18
CA PRO A 127 5.64 10.31 -3.55
C PRO A 127 5.28 11.77 -3.80
N GLY A 128 6.03 12.68 -3.16
CA GLY A 128 6.02 14.09 -3.47
C GLY A 128 7.10 14.44 -4.47
N ILE A 129 7.23 15.74 -4.74
CA ILE A 129 8.34 16.34 -5.47
C ILE A 129 8.93 17.43 -4.55
N PRO A 130 9.74 17.08 -3.54
CA PRO A 130 10.13 18.01 -2.47
C PRO A 130 10.86 19.25 -2.99
N HIS A 131 11.66 19.10 -4.05
CA HIS A 131 12.37 20.22 -4.68
C HIS A 131 11.44 21.23 -5.37
N LEU A 132 10.18 20.86 -5.62
CA LEU A 132 9.11 21.76 -6.08
C LEU A 132 8.16 22.17 -4.94
N GLY A 133 8.50 21.87 -3.68
CA GLY A 133 7.65 22.15 -2.53
C GLY A 133 6.47 21.19 -2.36
N LEU A 134 6.41 20.11 -3.16
CA LEU A 134 5.39 19.08 -3.03
C LEU A 134 5.89 18.01 -2.06
N ALA A 135 5.42 18.06 -0.81
CA ALA A 135 5.88 17.14 0.20
C ALA A 135 5.38 15.70 0.00
N HIS A 136 6.16 14.73 0.47
CA HIS A 136 5.69 13.36 0.64
C HIS A 136 4.52 13.31 1.63
N ARG A 137 3.62 12.38 1.40
CA ARG A 137 2.48 12.10 2.27
C ARG A 137 2.47 10.61 2.54
N ALA A 138 2.08 10.23 3.75
CA ALA A 138 2.00 8.82 4.09
C ALA A 138 0.85 8.54 5.04
N ALA A 139 0.42 7.29 5.08
CA ALA A 139 -0.46 6.80 6.12
C ALA A 139 -0.05 5.41 6.58
N TRP A 140 -0.36 5.09 7.84
CA TRP A 140 -0.08 3.81 8.48
C TRP A 140 -1.37 3.28 9.09
N VAL A 141 -1.58 1.98 8.98
CA VAL A 141 -2.77 1.30 9.51
C VAL A 141 -2.37 0.00 10.20
N GLU A 142 -3.04 -0.30 11.31
CA GLU A 142 -3.03 -1.62 11.95
C GLU A 142 -4.45 -2.19 11.98
N ALA A 143 -4.59 -3.50 11.73
CA ALA A 143 -5.85 -4.19 11.86
C ALA A 143 -5.69 -5.61 12.41
N GLU A 144 -6.63 -6.01 13.27
CA GLU A 144 -6.70 -7.34 13.85
C GLU A 144 -7.16 -8.40 12.83
N LEU A 145 -7.06 -9.68 13.21
CA LEU A 145 -7.47 -10.81 12.37
C LEU A 145 -8.96 -10.80 12.01
N ASP A 146 -9.81 -10.22 12.86
CA ASP A 146 -11.24 -10.03 12.58
C ASP A 146 -11.51 -8.83 11.66
N GLY A 147 -10.46 -8.09 11.29
CA GLY A 147 -10.51 -6.92 10.45
C GLY A 147 -10.86 -5.63 11.19
N THR A 148 -10.86 -5.60 12.52
CA THR A 148 -11.00 -4.38 13.32
C THR A 148 -9.77 -3.51 13.13
N VAL A 149 -9.95 -2.24 12.73
CA VAL A 149 -8.86 -1.27 12.59
C VAL A 149 -8.58 -0.64 13.95
N THR A 150 -7.37 -0.83 14.46
CA THR A 150 -6.94 -0.38 15.80
C THR A 150 -6.15 0.91 15.75
N SER A 151 -5.47 1.19 14.64
CA SER A 151 -4.74 2.43 14.40
C SER A 151 -4.86 2.85 12.94
N MET A 152 -5.03 4.15 12.71
CA MET A 152 -4.94 4.76 11.37
C MET A 152 -4.41 6.19 11.51
N VAL A 153 -3.20 6.42 11.01
CA VAL A 153 -2.51 7.70 11.06
C VAL A 153 -2.21 8.16 9.64
N SER A 154 -2.55 9.41 9.29
CA SER A 154 -2.25 10.00 7.99
C SER A 154 -1.52 11.33 8.18
N ARG A 155 -0.45 11.57 7.42
CA ARG A 155 0.38 12.77 7.52
C ARG A 155 0.75 13.33 6.14
N VAL A 156 0.99 14.65 6.12
CA VAL A 156 1.56 15.41 5.01
C VAL A 156 2.86 16.02 5.51
N GLY A 157 3.87 16.16 4.64
CA GLY A 157 5.17 16.67 5.10
C GLY A 157 6.00 15.62 5.79
N VAL A 158 5.84 14.35 5.43
CA VAL A 158 6.57 13.24 6.05
C VAL A 158 8.01 13.27 5.58
N ASP A 159 8.94 13.21 6.54
CA ASP A 159 10.34 12.85 6.27
C ASP A 159 10.42 11.33 6.12
N PRO A 160 10.67 10.77 4.92
CA PRO A 160 10.59 9.33 4.71
C PRO A 160 11.55 8.52 5.57
N ILE A 161 12.67 9.09 6.04
CA ILE A 161 13.61 8.36 6.90
C ILE A 161 13.20 8.32 8.38
N SER A 162 12.11 8.99 8.77
CA SER A 162 11.63 9.04 10.15
C SER A 162 10.85 7.80 10.60
N ASP A 163 10.50 6.93 9.66
CA ASP A 163 9.75 5.69 9.88
C ASP A 163 10.33 4.59 8.96
N PRO A 164 10.52 3.35 9.45
CA PRO A 164 11.18 2.29 8.69
C PRO A 164 10.46 1.94 7.39
N ASP A 165 9.12 1.90 7.40
CA ASP A 165 8.35 1.52 6.21
C ASP A 165 8.49 2.60 5.15
N THR A 166 8.34 3.88 5.53
CA THR A 166 8.54 4.98 4.57
C THR A 166 9.98 5.08 4.10
N ALA A 167 10.96 4.67 4.89
CA ALA A 167 12.38 4.70 4.51
C ALA A 167 12.66 3.65 3.44
N VAL A 168 12.15 2.43 3.61
CA VAL A 168 12.24 1.39 2.58
C VAL A 168 11.51 1.83 1.32
N LEU A 169 10.27 2.31 1.42
CA LEU A 169 9.52 2.76 0.24
C LEU A 169 10.22 3.91 -0.48
N ALA A 170 10.83 4.85 0.24
CA ALA A 170 11.60 5.93 -0.39
C ALA A 170 12.90 5.43 -1.03
N MET A 171 13.58 4.44 -0.45
CA MET A 171 14.76 3.82 -1.04
C MET A 171 14.46 3.16 -2.39
N LEU A 172 13.26 2.59 -2.59
CA LEU A 172 12.85 2.03 -3.88
C LEU A 172 12.64 3.10 -4.97
N LEU A 173 12.42 4.35 -4.57
CA LEU A 173 12.23 5.49 -5.47
C LEU A 173 13.54 6.24 -5.77
N ALA A 174 14.54 6.13 -4.88
CA ALA A 174 15.80 6.85 -4.99
C ALA A 174 16.75 6.16 -5.98
N ALA A 175 17.37 6.96 -6.85
CA ALA A 175 18.41 6.53 -7.80
C ALA A 175 19.82 6.86 -7.28
#